data_AF-A0A7J4JVM0-F1
#
_entry.id   AF-A0A7J4JVM0-F1
#
_cell.length_a   1.000
_cell.length_b   1.000
_cell.length_c   1.000
_cell.angle_alpha   90.00
_cell.angle_beta   90.00
_cell.angle_gamma   90.00
#
_symmetry.space_group_name_H-M   'P 1'
#
loop_
_entity.id
_entity.type
_entity.pdbx_description
1 polymer ?
#
loop_
_entity_poly.entity_id
_entity_poly.type
_entity_poly.pdbx_seq_one_letter_code
_entity_poly.pdbx_strand_id
1 'polypeptide(L)'
;MHETGWFGKIVHGIAQTIAKTISRFTAYSFLLISFGVIYGYYLEKIAAWLAVDKLILLFLPIVLAILAYFVTAIAIVLFIFLGIILLIVFI
;
A
#
# COMPACT_ATOMS: atom_id res chain seq x y z
N MET A 1 -36.78 -17.97 13.23
CA MET A 1 -35.70 -16.97 13.22
C MET A 1 -34.82 -17.24 14.42
N HIS A 2 -33.86 -18.16 14.25
CA HIS A 2 -33.01 -18.58 15.36
C HIS A 2 -32.07 -17.44 15.75
N GLU A 3 -32.14 -17.08 17.02
CA GLU A 3 -31.15 -16.29 17.71
C GLU A 3 -29.76 -16.78 17.31
N THR A 4 -29.02 -15.99 16.53
CA THR A 4 -27.57 -16.13 16.52
C THR A 4 -27.13 -15.77 17.94
N GLY A 5 -26.97 -16.79 18.77
CA GLY A 5 -26.54 -16.64 20.15
C GLY A 5 -25.28 -15.78 20.23
N TRP A 6 -25.01 -15.21 21.41
CA TRP A 6 -23.87 -14.34 21.69
C TRP A 6 -22.55 -14.80 21.03
N PHE A 7 -22.34 -16.11 20.93
CA PHE A 7 -21.24 -16.76 20.22
C PHE A 7 -21.15 -16.42 18.72
N GLY A 8 -22.27 -16.41 17.99
CA GLY A 8 -22.31 -16.06 16.56
C GLY A 8 -21.98 -14.59 16.30
N LYS A 9 -22.35 -13.68 17.21
CA LYS A 9 -21.96 -12.26 17.12
C LYS A 9 -20.45 -12.07 17.34
N ILE A 10 -19.85 -12.81 18.26
CA ILE A 10 -18.40 -12.78 18.51
C ILE A 10 -17.64 -13.30 17.29
N VAL A 11 -18.02 -14.47 16.76
CA VAL A 11 -17.37 -15.07 15.59
C VAL A 11 -17.48 -14.15 14.36
N HIS A 12 -18.65 -13.52 14.15
CA HIS A 12 -18.83 -12.56 13.06
C HIS A 12 -17.95 -11.30 13.23
N GLY A 13 -17.83 -10.77 14.45
CA GLY A 13 -16.95 -9.62 14.73
C GLY A 13 -15.47 -9.93 14.52
N ILE A 14 -15.02 -11.14 14.89
CA ILE A 14 -13.65 -11.61 14.64
C ILE A 14 -13.42 -11.75 13.13
N ALA A 15 -14.34 -12.39 12.41
CA ALA A 15 -14.25 -12.55 10.96
C ALA A 15 -14.16 -11.21 10.22
N GLN A 16 -14.98 -10.22 10.61
CA GLN A 16 -14.90 -8.87 10.04
C GLN A 16 -13.57 -8.18 10.33
N THR A 17 -13.05 -8.33 11.55
CA THR A 17 -11.76 -7.72 11.93
C THR A 17 -10.60 -8.34 11.16
N ILE A 18 -10.58 -9.67 11.05
CA ILE A 18 -9.58 -10.40 10.25
C ILE A 18 -9.69 -10.00 8.78
N ALA A 19 -10.90 -9.97 8.21
CA ALA A 19 -11.11 -9.58 6.82
C ALA A 19 -10.63 -8.14 6.55
N LYS A 20 -10.89 -7.20 7.47
CA LYS A 20 -10.42 -5.82 7.35
C LYS A 20 -8.91 -5.71 7.44
N THR A 21 -8.28 -6.50 8.31
CA THR A 21 -6.82 -6.55 8.45
C THR A 21 -6.17 -7.15 7.21
N ILE A 22 -6.68 -8.27 6.70
CA ILE A 22 -6.21 -8.90 5.47
C ILE A 22 -6.37 -7.96 4.28
N SER A 23 -7.54 -7.32 4.14
CA SER A 23 -7.79 -6.36 3.06
C SER A 23 -6.79 -5.20 3.08
N ARG A 24 -6.51 -4.63 4.25
CA ARG A 24 -5.49 -3.59 4.42
C ARG A 24 -4.09 -4.12 4.09
N PHE A 25 -3.73 -5.29 4.61
CA PHE A 25 -2.43 -5.90 4.36
C PHE A 25 -2.21 -6.15 2.86
N THR A 26 -3.19 -6.72 2.16
CA THR A 26 -3.15 -6.95 0.72
C THR A 26 -3.04 -5.64 -0.05
N ALA A 27 -3.81 -4.61 0.31
CA ALA A 27 -3.72 -3.29 -0.31
C ALA A 27 -2.33 -2.66 -0.13
N TYR A 28 -1.77 -2.71 1.08
CA TYR A 28 -0.43 -2.20 1.34
C TYR A 28 0.66 -3.01 0.63
N SER A 29 0.53 -4.33 0.59
CA SER A 29 1.48 -5.21 -0.11
C SER A 29 1.47 -4.95 -1.62
N PHE A 30 0.28 -4.81 -2.20
CA PHE A 30 0.11 -4.46 -3.61
C PHE A 30 0.72 -3.10 -3.91
N LEU A 31 0.46 -2.10 -3.06
CA LEU A 31 1.06 -0.78 -3.18
C LEU A 31 2.59 -0.82 -3.09
N LEU A 32 3.16 -1.60 -2.16
CA LEU A 32 4.61 -1.80 -2.04
C LEU A 32 5.22 -2.44 -3.30
N ILE A 33 4.56 -3.46 -3.85
CA ILE A 33 5.01 -4.15 -5.08
C ILE A 33 4.93 -3.19 -6.26
N SER A 34 3.81 -2.50 -6.44
CA SER A 34 3.61 -1.55 -7.53
C SER A 34 4.57 -0.35 -7.42
N PHE A 35 4.82 0.18 -6.22
CA PHE A 35 5.92 1.14 -6.01
C PHE A 35 7.24 0.51 -6.40
N GLY A 36 7.58 -0.68 -5.93
CA GLY A 36 8.85 -1.35 -6.27
C GLY A 36 9.06 -1.51 -7.78
N VAL A 37 8.04 -1.90 -8.54
CA VAL A 37 8.10 -2.09 -9.99
C VAL A 37 8.28 -0.76 -10.73
N ILE A 38 7.42 0.23 -10.46
CA ILE A 38 7.51 1.55 -11.09
C ILE A 38 8.85 2.21 -10.72
N TYR A 39 9.17 2.19 -9.43
CA TYR A 39 10.35 2.82 -8.89
C TYR A 39 11.61 2.15 -9.41
N GLY A 40 11.64 0.82 -9.56
CA GLY A 40 12.73 0.09 -10.22
C GLY A 40 12.93 0.48 -11.68
N TYR A 41 11.83 0.61 -12.43
CA TYR A 41 11.87 1.02 -13.84
C TYR A 41 12.40 2.46 -14.01
N TYR A 42 12.02 3.37 -13.11
CA TYR A 42 12.42 4.78 -13.16
C TYR A 42 13.63 5.11 -12.27
N LEU A 43 14.20 4.14 -11.55
CA LEU A 43 15.20 4.35 -10.50
C LEU A 43 16.38 5.17 -11.02
N GLU A 44 16.92 4.77 -12.17
CA GLU A 44 18.10 5.42 -12.73
C GLU A 44 17.83 6.85 -13.18
N LYS A 45 16.66 7.08 -13.79
CA LYS A 45 16.25 8.41 -14.26
C LYS A 45 15.99 9.36 -13.09
N ILE A 46 15.33 8.86 -12.04
CA ILE A 46 15.04 9.62 -10.82
C ILE A 46 16.34 9.93 -10.07
N ALA A 47 17.26 8.96 -9.95
CA ALA A 47 18.56 9.15 -9.33
C ALA A 47 19.40 10.21 -10.04
N ALA A 48 19.44 10.16 -11.37
CA ALA A 48 20.14 11.15 -12.18
C ALA A 48 19.51 12.54 -12.06
N TRP A 49 18.17 12.63 -12.06
CA TRP A 49 17.46 13.91 -11.95
C TRP A 49 17.61 14.57 -10.58
N LEU A 50 17.58 13.78 -9.50
CA LEU A 50 17.75 14.28 -8.14
C LEU A 50 19.22 14.42 -7.71
N ALA A 51 20.18 13.96 -8.53
CA ALA A 51 21.60 13.88 -8.21
C ALA A 51 21.89 13.15 -6.86
N VAL A 52 21.15 12.07 -6.59
CA VAL A 52 21.25 11.27 -5.36
C VAL A 52 21.66 9.85 -5.70
N ASP A 53 22.34 9.19 -4.77
CA ASP A 53 22.67 7.77 -4.90
C ASP A 53 21.39 6.92 -5.03
N LYS A 54 21.39 6.00 -6.00
CA LYS A 54 20.32 5.02 -6.25
C LYS A 54 20.01 4.18 -5.00
N LEU A 55 21.01 3.92 -4.16
CA LEU A 55 20.85 3.17 -2.92
C LEU A 55 19.99 3.91 -1.90
N ILE A 56 20.05 5.24 -1.85
CA ILE A 56 19.21 6.04 -0.95
C ILE A 56 17.74 5.97 -1.40
N LEU A 57 17.53 6.01 -2.72
CA LEU A 57 16.20 5.96 -3.33
C LEU A 57 15.51 4.60 -3.09
N LEU A 58 16.26 3.50 -2.98
CA LEU A 58 15.74 2.16 -2.63
C LEU A 58 15.00 2.11 -1.27
N PHE A 59 15.33 3.00 -0.33
CA PHE A 59 14.65 3.07 0.97
C PHE A 59 13.38 3.92 0.94
N LEU A 60 13.20 4.78 -0.07
CA LEU A 60 12.07 5.69 -0.16
C LEU A 60 10.70 4.96 -0.16
N PRO A 61 10.48 3.86 -0.92
CA PRO A 61 9.23 3.11 -0.87
C PRO A 61 8.93 2.53 0.51
N ILE A 62 9.97 2.10 1.23
CA ILE A 62 9.84 1.53 2.58
C ILE A 62 9.40 2.62 3.56
N VAL A 63 10.04 3.79 3.52
CA VAL A 63 9.66 4.93 4.37
C VAL A 63 8.23 5.38 4.08
N LEU A 64 7.85 5.48 2.80
CA LEU A 64 6.49 5.84 2.39
C LEU A 64 5.46 4.79 2.85
N ALA A 65 5.79 3.50 2.79
CA ALA A 65 4.92 2.43 3.28
C ALA A 65 4.75 2.46 4.81
N ILE A 66 5.84 2.73 5.55
CA ILE A 66 5.79 2.91 7.01
C ILE A 66 4.92 4.12 7.37
N LEU A 67 5.10 5.25 6.69
CA LEU A 67 4.27 6.44 6.91
C LEU A 67 2.80 6.18 6.57
N ALA A 68 2.53 5.44 5.50
CA ALA A 68 1.18 5.03 5.11
C ALA A 68 0.53 4.10 6.15
N TYR A 69 1.30 3.24 6.81
CA TYR A 69 0.82 2.39 7.90
C TYR A 69 0.30 3.21 9.09
N PHE A 70 1.02 4.27 9.48
CA PHE A 70 0.61 5.13 10.58
C PHE A 70 -0.48 6.14 10.20
N VAL A 71 -0.53 6.58 8.94
CA VAL A 71 -1.45 7.63 8.47
C VAL A 71 -2.23 7.16 7.25
N THR A 72 -3.49 6.78 7.48
CA THR A 72 -4.38 6.28 6.41
C THR A 72 -4.59 7.31 5.29
N ALA A 73 -4.59 8.61 5.61
CA ALA A 73 -4.68 9.66 4.60
C ALA A 73 -3.48 9.64 3.63
N ILE A 74 -2.27 9.42 4.14
CA ILE A 74 -1.06 9.30 3.31
C ILE A 74 -1.16 8.06 2.42
N ALA A 75 -1.66 6.94 2.96
CA ALA A 75 -1.89 5.73 2.18
C ALA A 75 -2.84 5.96 0.98
N ILE A 76 -3.94 6.69 1.20
CA ILE A 76 -4.92 7.00 0.15
C ILE A 76 -4.28 7.90 -0.93
N VAL A 77 -3.58 8.96 -0.52
CA VAL A 77 -2.91 9.87 -1.47
C VAL A 77 -1.88 9.11 -2.30
N LEU A 78 -1.05 8.28 -1.67
CA LEU A 78 -0.07 7.44 -2.37
C LEU A 78 -0.75 6.46 -3.33
N PHE A 79 -1.88 5.85 -2.95
CA PHE A 79 -2.64 4.95 -3.82
C PHE A 79 -3.17 5.66 -5.07
N ILE A 80 -3.73 6.86 -4.91
CA ILE A 80 -4.23 7.66 -6.02
C ILE A 80 -3.09 8.07 -6.94
N PHE A 81 -1.99 8.56 -6.38
CA PHE A 81 -0.83 8.99 -7.15
C PHE A 81 -0.21 7.83 -7.94
N LEU A 82 -0.09 6.66 -7.30
CA LEU A 82 0.40 5.45 -7.93
C LEU A 82 -0.53 4.99 -9.05
N GLY A 83 -1.85 5.01 -8.83
CA GLY A 83 -2.84 4.67 -9.84
C GLY A 83 -2.77 5.57 -11.07
N ILE A 84 -2.57 6.88 -10.88
CA ILE A 84 -2.36 7.84 -11.98
C ILE A 84 -1.08 7.54 -12.74
N ILE A 85 0.04 7.28 -12.04
CA ILE A 85 1.31 6.93 -12.68
C ILE A 85 1.16 5.65 -13.49
N LEU A 86 0.54 4.60 -12.92
CA LEU A 86 0.30 3.35 -13.64
C LEU A 86 -0.57 3.59 -14.89
N LEU A 87 -1.63 4.39 -14.80
CA LEU A 87 -2.43 4.77 -15.97
C LEU A 87 -1.57 5.45 -17.05
N ILE A 88 -0.70 6.38 -16.70
CA ILE A 88 0.18 7.08 -17.66
C ILE A 88 1.22 6.14 -18.27
N VAL A 89 1.71 5.15 -17.51
CA VAL A 89 2.77 4.23 -17.97
C VAL A 89 2.23 3.11 -18.87
N PHE A 90 0.99 2.67 -18.64
CA PHE A 90 0.37 1.54 -19.35
C PHE A 90 -0.59 1.96 -20.48
N ILE A 91 -0.84 3.26 -20.66
CA ILE A 91 -1.54 3.86 -21.82
C ILE A 91 -0.50 4.39 -22.80
#